data_AF-A0A2N3CC39-F1
#
_entry.id   AF-A0A2N3CC39-F1
#
_cell.length_a   1.000
_cell.length_b   1.000
_cell.length_c   1.000
_cell.angle_alpha   90.00
_cell.angle_beta   90.00
_cell.angle_gamma   90.00
#
_symmetry.space_group_name_H-M   'P 1'
#
loop_
_entity.id
_entity.type
_entity.pdbx_description
1 polymer ?
#
loop_
_entity_poly.entity_id
_entity_poly.type
_entity_poly.pdbx_seq_one_letter_code
_entity_poly.pdbx_strand_id
1 'polypeptide(L)'
;MVEDGLSGKTFEDRPNKQKGKTKNFPMGTVVPLNTHGRTFYFCAMATLSDAGTASTTESDLHAALDRLWSFVRTEGELQELAVPLIGTGRGRIGLTRERVIELIALSFKQATIDGVLTHKLAIVVHPDDAKNFQINLWEIRDDLSRLMRH
;
A
#
# COMPACT_ATOMS: atom_id res chain seq x y z
N MET A 1 11.82 11.71 11.73
CA MET A 1 10.86 11.79 10.60
C MET A 1 9.80 10.71 10.66
N VAL A 2 10.04 9.44 10.27
CA VAL A 2 9.00 8.38 10.39
C VAL A 2 8.63 8.10 11.85
N GLU A 3 9.62 8.11 12.75
CA GLU A 3 9.40 7.83 14.18
C GLU A 3 8.53 8.89 14.86
N ASP A 4 8.62 10.15 14.42
CA ASP A 4 7.78 11.24 14.92
C ASP A 4 6.32 11.02 14.51
N GLY A 5 6.08 10.56 13.28
CA GLY A 5 4.74 10.22 12.79
C GLY A 5 4.16 8.92 13.37
N LEU A 6 5.00 8.10 14.02
CA LEU A 6 4.56 6.94 14.81
C LEU A 6 4.22 7.30 16.26
N SER A 7 4.47 8.55 16.69
CA SER A 7 4.11 9.02 18.02
C SER A 7 2.59 8.92 18.24
N GLY A 8 2.18 8.34 19.37
CA GLY A 8 0.77 8.13 19.71
C GLY A 8 0.07 7.00 18.93
N LYS A 9 0.75 6.32 17.98
CA LYS A 9 0.20 5.12 17.34
C LYS A 9 0.36 3.91 18.26
N THR A 10 -0.69 3.09 18.38
CA THR A 10 -0.65 1.84 19.13
C THR A 10 0.32 0.85 18.46
N PHE A 11 1.13 0.17 19.27
CA PHE A 11 2.01 -0.91 18.83
C PHE A 11 2.02 -2.03 19.87
N GLU A 12 2.40 -3.22 19.43
CA GLU A 12 2.71 -4.36 20.29
C GLU A 12 4.23 -4.51 20.38
N ASP A 13 4.73 -4.74 21.59
CA ASP A 13 6.15 -5.06 21.77
C ASP A 13 6.44 -6.52 21.39
N ARG A 14 7.54 -6.71 20.67
CA ARG A 14 8.10 -8.03 20.34
C ARG A 14 9.47 -8.22 20.98
N PRO A 15 9.52 -8.55 22.28
CA PRO A 15 10.77 -8.66 23.02
C PRO A 15 11.66 -9.83 22.55
N ASN A 16 11.07 -10.86 21.94
CA ASN A 16 11.79 -12.06 21.47
C ASN A 16 12.40 -11.91 20.07
N LYS A 17 12.23 -10.75 19.41
CA LYS A 17 12.74 -10.52 18.07
C LYS A 17 14.27 -10.39 18.10
N GLN A 18 14.96 -11.25 17.36
CA GLN A 18 16.43 -11.35 17.44
C GLN A 18 17.15 -10.18 16.77
N LYS A 19 16.54 -9.49 15.78
CA LYS A 19 17.12 -8.35 15.05
C LYS A 19 16.07 -7.34 14.59
N GLY A 20 16.44 -6.06 14.54
CA GLY A 20 15.62 -4.95 14.02
C GLY A 20 14.70 -4.30 15.07
N LYS A 21 13.74 -3.49 14.61
CA LYS A 21 12.78 -2.79 15.50
C LYS A 21 11.87 -3.78 16.23
N THR A 22 11.70 -3.59 17.54
CA THR A 22 10.88 -4.44 18.44
C THR A 22 9.41 -4.01 18.49
N LYS A 23 9.10 -2.77 18.12
CA LYS A 23 7.72 -2.27 18.01
C LYS A 23 7.06 -2.82 16.75
N ASN A 24 5.93 -3.49 16.91
CA ASN A 24 5.09 -4.01 15.84
C ASN A 24 3.82 -3.17 15.74
N PHE A 25 3.63 -2.48 14.62
CA PHE A 25 2.43 -1.69 14.38
C PHE A 25 1.35 -2.56 13.75
N PRO A 26 0.06 -2.38 14.10
CA PRO A 26 -1.04 -3.10 13.48
C PRO A 26 -1.07 -2.93 11.96
N MET A 27 -1.56 -3.95 11.26
CA MET A 27 -1.81 -3.90 9.82
C MET A 27 -2.69 -2.69 9.47
N GLY A 28 -2.33 -1.98 8.40
CA GLY A 28 -2.99 -0.74 7.97
C GLY A 28 -2.67 0.50 8.81
N THR A 29 -1.68 0.45 9.71
CA THR A 29 -1.20 1.67 10.37
C THR A 29 -0.59 2.61 9.34
N VAL A 30 -1.14 3.82 9.20
CA VAL A 30 -0.65 4.85 8.27
C VAL A 30 0.06 5.97 9.02
N VAL A 31 1.22 6.37 8.49
CA VAL A 31 1.99 7.53 8.94
C VAL A 31 2.23 8.46 7.75
N PRO A 32 1.71 9.70 7.77
CA PRO A 32 2.03 10.70 6.77
C PRO A 32 3.38 11.36 7.09
N LEU A 33 4.19 11.60 6.06
CA LEU A 33 5.38 12.42 6.12
C LEU A 33 5.34 13.51 5.08
N ASN A 34 5.32 14.75 5.55
CA ASN A 34 5.33 15.93 4.70
C ASN A 34 6.78 16.39 4.52
N THR A 35 7.26 16.40 3.28
CA THR A 35 8.59 16.89 2.95
C THR A 35 8.60 17.51 1.56
N HIS A 36 9.25 18.67 1.43
CA HIS A 36 9.38 19.40 0.15
C HIS A 36 8.03 19.59 -0.60
N GLY A 37 6.95 19.87 0.14
CA GLY A 37 5.61 20.07 -0.43
C GLY A 37 4.92 18.80 -0.95
N ARG A 38 5.43 17.62 -0.57
CA ARG A 38 4.84 16.32 -0.91
C ARG A 38 4.53 15.53 0.35
N THR A 39 3.44 14.77 0.31
CA THR A 39 3.04 13.87 1.38
C THR A 39 3.34 12.43 1.01
N PHE A 40 4.09 11.73 1.86
CA PHE A 40 4.38 10.31 1.73
C PHE A 40 3.62 9.54 2.81
N TYR A 41 2.75 8.63 2.40
CA TYR A 41 2.01 7.77 3.31
C TYR A 41 2.74 6.43 3.48
N PHE A 42 3.26 6.18 4.67
CA PHE A 42 3.85 4.91 5.05
C PHE A 42 2.78 4.03 5.69
N CYS A 43 2.38 2.96 5.00
CA CYS A 43 1.37 2.02 5.48
C CYS A 43 2.02 0.70 5.92
N ALA A 44 1.67 0.23 7.13
CA ALA A 44 2.03 -1.11 7.59
C ALA A 44 1.20 -2.13 6.81
N MET A 45 1.86 -2.94 5.97
CA MET A 45 1.16 -3.83 5.03
C MET A 45 1.76 -5.24 4.93
N ALA A 46 2.65 -5.58 5.86
CA ALA A 46 3.28 -6.88 5.95
C ALA A 46 3.47 -7.25 7.41
N THR A 47 3.36 -8.53 7.71
CA THR A 47 3.80 -9.07 8.99
C THR A 47 5.27 -9.46 8.88
N LEU A 48 6.04 -9.24 9.94
CA LEU A 48 7.40 -9.76 10.04
C LEU A 48 7.40 -10.96 10.98
N SER A 49 8.08 -12.05 10.63
CA SER A 49 8.39 -13.12 11.57
C SER A 49 9.53 -12.70 12.53
N ASP A 50 9.76 -13.48 13.58
CA ASP A 50 10.84 -13.22 14.55
C ASP A 50 12.24 -13.32 13.91
N ALA A 51 12.36 -14.09 12.82
CA ALA A 51 13.54 -14.16 11.98
C ALA A 51 13.68 -12.97 11.00
N GLY A 52 12.76 -12.01 11.02
CA GLY A 52 12.77 -10.82 10.17
C GLY A 52 12.28 -11.05 8.74
N THR A 53 11.62 -12.19 8.47
CA THR A 53 11.01 -12.46 7.16
C THR A 53 9.67 -11.74 7.06
N ALA A 54 9.49 -10.92 6.02
CA ALA A 54 8.21 -10.30 5.70
C ALA A 54 7.29 -11.27 4.95
N SER A 55 6.00 -11.22 5.26
CA SER A 55 4.92 -11.89 4.53
C SER A 55 3.68 -11.01 4.47
N THR A 56 2.99 -11.05 3.33
CA THR A 56 1.73 -10.35 3.08
C THR A 56 0.78 -11.28 2.36
N THR A 57 -0.44 -11.44 2.89
CA THR A 57 -1.55 -12.13 2.22
C THR A 57 -2.39 -11.14 1.41
N GLU A 58 -3.27 -11.65 0.55
CA GLU A 58 -4.27 -10.81 -0.15
C GLU A 58 -5.17 -10.06 0.85
N SER A 59 -5.60 -10.72 1.92
CA SER A 59 -6.42 -10.10 2.96
C SER A 59 -5.67 -9.00 3.71
N ASP A 60 -4.37 -9.17 3.97
CA ASP A 60 -3.53 -8.13 4.58
C ASP A 60 -3.43 -6.91 3.67
N LEU A 61 -3.24 -7.14 2.35
CA LEU A 61 -3.18 -6.07 1.37
C LEU A 61 -4.51 -5.29 1.31
N HIS A 62 -5.65 -5.98 1.30
CA HIS A 62 -6.96 -5.35 1.37
C HIS A 62 -7.11 -4.50 2.62
N ALA A 63 -6.86 -5.07 3.81
CA ALA A 63 -6.98 -4.35 5.07
C ALA A 63 -6.06 -3.12 5.12
N ALA A 64 -4.85 -3.22 4.59
CA ALA A 64 -3.92 -2.10 4.53
C ALA A 64 -4.38 -0.99 3.56
N LEU A 65 -4.92 -1.35 2.39
CA LEU A 65 -5.47 -0.40 1.42
C LEU A 65 -6.71 0.30 1.95
N ASP A 66 -7.64 -0.42 2.58
CA ASP A 66 -8.85 0.16 3.17
C ASP A 66 -8.51 1.21 4.24
N ARG A 67 -7.53 0.90 5.11
CA ARG A 67 -7.03 1.85 6.10
C ARG A 67 -6.30 3.03 5.48
N LEU A 68 -5.53 2.80 4.41
CA LEU A 68 -4.88 3.87 3.65
C LEU A 68 -5.90 4.84 3.07
N TRP A 69 -6.93 4.33 2.39
CA TRP A 69 -7.98 5.17 1.79
C TRP A 69 -8.78 5.92 2.83
N SER A 70 -9.14 5.27 3.94
CA SER A 70 -9.79 5.95 5.05
C SER A 70 -8.92 7.07 5.62
N PHE A 71 -7.62 6.85 5.77
CA PHE A 71 -6.69 7.87 6.27
C PHE A 71 -6.54 9.04 5.30
N VAL A 72 -6.35 8.76 4.01
CA VAL A 72 -6.22 9.79 2.97
C VAL A 72 -7.49 10.63 2.87
N ARG A 73 -8.67 10.04 3.07
CA ARG A 73 -9.93 10.79 3.07
C ARG A 73 -10.00 11.83 4.19
N THR A 74 -9.53 11.49 5.38
CA THR A 74 -9.68 12.34 6.57
C THR A 74 -8.50 13.28 6.77
N GLU A 75 -7.29 12.85 6.45
CA GLU A 75 -6.04 13.57 6.72
C GLU A 75 -5.29 13.99 5.45
N GLY A 76 -5.78 13.62 4.27
CA GLY A 76 -5.15 13.99 3.00
C GLY A 76 -5.57 15.36 2.49
N GLU A 77 -4.77 15.89 1.56
CA GLU A 77 -4.97 17.22 0.96
C GLU A 77 -5.51 17.15 -0.49
N LEU A 78 -6.23 16.09 -0.86
CA LEU A 78 -6.80 15.85 -2.20
C LEU A 78 -5.78 15.92 -3.37
N GLN A 79 -4.49 15.72 -3.09
CA GLN A 79 -3.42 15.70 -4.09
C GLN A 79 -3.50 14.46 -4.99
N GLU A 80 -2.83 14.49 -6.15
CA GLU A 80 -2.65 13.28 -6.98
C GLU A 80 -1.95 12.19 -6.15
N LEU A 81 -2.50 10.97 -6.16
CA LEU A 81 -1.94 9.83 -5.43
C LEU A 81 -1.16 8.92 -6.36
N ALA A 82 0.00 8.46 -5.89
CA ALA A 82 0.78 7.44 -6.56
C ALA A 82 0.98 6.25 -5.61
N VAL A 83 0.57 5.05 -6.04
CA VAL A 83 0.79 3.81 -5.29
C VAL A 83 1.71 2.90 -6.10
N PRO A 84 2.95 2.64 -5.62
CA PRO A 84 3.82 1.69 -6.29
C PRO A 84 3.28 0.27 -6.13
N LEU A 85 3.74 -0.67 -6.97
CA LEU A 85 3.54 -2.08 -6.66
C LEU A 85 4.27 -2.40 -5.35
N ILE A 86 3.51 -2.89 -4.37
CA ILE A 86 4.04 -3.16 -3.04
C ILE A 86 3.99 -4.65 -2.75
N GLY A 87 5.00 -5.15 -2.05
CA GLY A 87 5.09 -6.56 -1.65
C GLY A 87 5.52 -7.52 -2.76
N THR A 88 5.55 -7.08 -4.02
CA THR A 88 5.88 -7.88 -5.20
C THR A 88 7.35 -8.35 -5.19
N GLY A 89 8.28 -7.52 -4.72
CA GLY A 89 9.68 -7.91 -4.53
C GLY A 89 9.94 -8.72 -3.24
N ARG A 90 10.71 -8.13 -2.31
CA ARG A 90 11.11 -8.80 -1.06
C ARG A 90 9.99 -8.98 -0.02
N GLY A 91 8.82 -8.39 -0.24
CA GLY A 91 7.65 -8.56 0.63
C GLY A 91 6.92 -9.90 0.47
N ARG A 92 7.29 -10.68 -0.57
CA ARG A 92 6.80 -12.04 -0.81
C ARG A 92 5.27 -12.14 -0.78
N ILE A 93 4.59 -11.20 -1.41
CA ILE A 93 3.17 -11.38 -1.70
C ILE A 93 3.06 -12.53 -2.72
N GLY A 94 2.25 -13.55 -2.42
CA GLY A 94 2.06 -14.71 -3.30
C GLY A 94 1.23 -14.44 -4.56
N LEU A 95 1.06 -13.17 -4.93
CA LEU A 95 0.20 -12.70 -6.02
C LEU A 95 1.04 -12.25 -7.22
N THR A 96 0.44 -12.37 -8.40
CA THR A 96 0.98 -11.78 -9.63
C THR A 96 0.94 -10.25 -9.55
N ARG A 97 1.76 -9.57 -10.36
CA ARG A 97 1.83 -8.10 -10.32
C ARG A 97 0.53 -7.49 -10.86
N GLU A 98 -0.02 -8.12 -11.87
CA GLU A 98 -1.33 -7.88 -12.47
C GLU A 98 -2.42 -7.93 -11.39
N ARG A 99 -2.43 -8.98 -10.56
CA ARG A 99 -3.41 -9.11 -9.47
C ARG A 99 -3.24 -8.01 -8.43
N VAL A 100 -2.01 -7.65 -8.07
CA VAL A 100 -1.76 -6.52 -7.15
C VAL A 100 -2.26 -5.19 -7.73
N ILE A 101 -2.05 -4.94 -9.03
CA ILE A 101 -2.58 -3.76 -9.72
C ILE A 101 -4.11 -3.73 -9.66
N GLU A 102 -4.74 -4.86 -9.97
CA GLU A 102 -6.19 -5.01 -9.93
C GLU A 102 -6.75 -4.75 -8.53
N LEU A 103 -6.11 -5.29 -7.49
CA LEU A 103 -6.52 -5.09 -6.09
C LEU A 103 -6.39 -3.63 -5.63
N ILE A 104 -5.32 -2.94 -6.03
CA ILE A 104 -5.16 -1.50 -5.75
C ILE A 104 -6.30 -0.72 -6.43
N ALA A 105 -6.58 -1.00 -7.71
CA ALA A 105 -7.63 -0.31 -8.45
C ALA A 105 -9.04 -0.60 -7.89
N LEU A 106 -9.35 -1.86 -7.57
CA LEU A 106 -10.62 -2.27 -6.97
C LEU A 106 -10.86 -1.61 -5.61
N SER A 107 -9.86 -1.67 -4.72
CA SER A 107 -9.97 -1.06 -3.39
C SER A 107 -10.15 0.46 -3.49
N PHE A 108 -9.45 1.11 -4.43
CA PHE A 108 -9.61 2.54 -4.67
C PHE A 108 -11.02 2.86 -5.17
N LYS A 109 -11.51 2.14 -6.19
CA LYS A 109 -12.87 2.31 -6.71
C LYS A 109 -13.90 2.17 -5.59
N GLN A 110 -13.80 1.10 -4.79
CA GLN A 110 -14.69 0.87 -3.66
C GLN A 110 -14.63 2.05 -2.66
N ALA A 111 -13.44 2.53 -2.33
CA ALA A 111 -13.28 3.63 -1.39
C ALA A 111 -13.82 4.96 -1.94
N THR A 112 -13.85 5.17 -3.27
CA THR A 112 -14.45 6.40 -3.83
C THR A 112 -15.97 6.47 -3.68
N ILE A 113 -16.65 5.35 -3.39
CA ILE A 113 -18.09 5.33 -3.09
C ILE A 113 -18.40 6.15 -1.84
N ASP A 114 -17.52 6.11 -0.84
CA ASP A 114 -17.67 6.85 0.43
C ASP A 114 -17.20 8.31 0.33
N GLY A 115 -16.89 8.80 -0.87
CA GLY A 115 -16.48 10.18 -1.13
C GLY A 115 -15.13 10.32 -1.86
N VAL A 116 -14.80 11.56 -2.21
CA VAL A 116 -13.61 11.90 -2.99
C VAL A 116 -12.33 11.66 -2.18
N LEU A 117 -11.37 10.95 -2.77
CA LEU A 117 -10.02 10.73 -2.22
C LEU A 117 -8.94 11.55 -2.94
N THR A 118 -9.01 11.58 -4.27
CA THR A 118 -8.09 12.28 -5.16
C THR A 118 -8.73 12.43 -6.54
N HIS A 119 -8.25 13.38 -7.33
CA HIS A 119 -8.66 13.53 -8.74
C HIS A 119 -7.95 12.55 -9.67
N LYS A 120 -6.86 11.91 -9.20
CA LYS A 120 -6.07 10.98 -10.01
C LYS A 120 -5.28 10.01 -9.14
N LEU A 121 -5.45 8.72 -9.42
CA LEU A 121 -4.61 7.66 -8.89
C LEU A 121 -3.67 7.16 -10.00
N ALA A 122 -2.38 7.14 -9.73
CA ALA A 122 -1.38 6.48 -10.55
C ALA A 122 -0.88 5.20 -9.86
N ILE A 123 -1.04 4.04 -10.50
CA ILE A 123 -0.41 2.80 -10.05
C ILE A 123 0.94 2.68 -10.74
N VAL A 124 2.01 2.65 -9.96
CA VAL A 124 3.39 2.77 -10.48
C VAL A 124 4.06 1.41 -10.52
N VAL A 125 4.42 0.98 -11.72
CA VAL A 125 5.17 -0.25 -11.97
C VAL A 125 6.63 0.10 -12.25
N HIS A 126 7.55 -0.51 -11.52
CA HIS A 126 8.97 -0.32 -11.79
C HIS A 126 9.34 -0.95 -13.15
N PRO A 127 10.15 -0.30 -14.00
CA PRO A 127 10.52 -0.86 -15.31
C PRO A 127 11.09 -2.28 -15.25
N ASP A 128 11.90 -2.56 -14.22
CA ASP A 128 12.43 -3.91 -14.00
C ASP A 128 11.34 -4.93 -13.65
N ASP A 129 10.30 -4.55 -12.92
CA ASP A 129 9.18 -5.45 -12.66
C ASP A 129 8.43 -5.72 -13.96
N ALA A 130 8.18 -4.69 -14.78
CA ALA A 130 7.54 -4.87 -16.09
C ALA A 130 8.33 -5.81 -17.00
N LYS A 131 9.66 -5.67 -17.02
CA LYS A 131 10.56 -6.51 -17.84
C LYS A 131 10.70 -7.93 -17.30
N ASN A 132 10.96 -8.09 -16.00
CA ASN A 132 11.27 -9.38 -15.40
C ASN A 132 10.05 -10.29 -15.26
N PHE A 133 8.86 -9.71 -15.13
CA PHE A 133 7.61 -10.44 -14.99
C PHE A 133 6.73 -10.37 -16.25
N GLN A 134 7.25 -9.78 -17.34
CA GLN A 134 6.58 -9.69 -18.64
C GLN A 134 5.17 -9.10 -18.56
N ILE A 135 5.04 -8.05 -17.74
CA ILE A 135 3.75 -7.41 -17.45
C ILE A 135 3.18 -6.79 -18.72
N ASN A 136 1.99 -7.21 -19.13
CA ASN A 136 1.30 -6.66 -20.29
C ASN A 136 0.49 -5.40 -19.91
N LEU A 137 1.12 -4.23 -20.03
CA LEU A 137 0.49 -2.95 -19.69
C LEU A 137 -0.74 -2.60 -20.55
N TRP A 138 -0.86 -3.16 -21.75
CA TRP A 138 -2.04 -2.94 -22.61
C TRP A 138 -3.26 -3.70 -22.09
N GLU A 139 -3.07 -4.96 -21.71
CA GLU A 139 -4.12 -5.78 -21.12
C GLU A 139 -4.58 -5.22 -19.77
N ILE A 140 -3.63 -4.83 -18.91
CA ILE A 140 -3.94 -4.13 -17.66
C ILE A 140 -4.76 -2.87 -17.92
N ARG A 141 -4.38 -2.05 -18.91
CA ARG A 141 -5.13 -0.84 -19.24
C ARG A 141 -6.56 -1.18 -19.65
N ASP A 142 -6.76 -2.20 -20.47
CA ASP A 142 -8.08 -2.61 -20.94
C ASP A 142 -8.94 -3.12 -19.78
N ASP A 143 -8.37 -3.93 -18.90
CA ASP A 143 -9.04 -4.46 -17.72
C ASP A 143 -9.44 -3.35 -16.75
N LEU A 144 -8.52 -2.44 -16.43
CA LEU A 144 -8.81 -1.27 -15.60
C LEU A 144 -9.86 -0.37 -16.24
N SER A 145 -9.82 -0.19 -17.56
CA SER A 145 -10.80 0.60 -18.29
C SER A 145 -12.20 -0.02 -18.23
N ARG A 146 -12.32 -1.35 -18.24
CA ARG A 146 -13.59 -2.05 -18.04
C ARG A 146 -14.07 -1.93 -16.61
N LEU A 147 -13.16 -2.12 -15.66
CA LEU A 147 -13.43 -2.06 -14.23
C LEU A 147 -13.99 -0.71 -13.76
N MET A 148 -13.50 0.39 -14.35
CA MET A 148 -13.91 1.75 -14.01
C MET A 148 -15.18 2.24 -14.73
N ARG A 149 -15.73 1.47 -15.68
CA ARG A 149 -16.97 1.81 -16.41
C ARG A 149 -18.25 1.33 -15.71
N HIS A 150 -18.10 0.39 -14.79
CA HIS A 150 -19.17 -0.11 -13.90
C HIS A 150 -18.98 0.45 -12.50
#